data_AF-A0A7K0Q5Y3-F1
#
_entry.id   AF-A0A7K0Q5Y3-F1
#
_cell.length_a   1.000
_cell.length_b   1.000
_cell.length_c   1.000
_cell.angle_alpha   90.00
_cell.angle_beta   90.00
_cell.angle_gamma   90.00
#
_symmetry.space_group_name_H-M   'P 1'
#
loop_
_entity.id
_entity.type
_entity.pdbx_description
1 polymer ?
#
loop_
_entity_poly.entity_id
_entity_poly.type
_entity_poly.pdbx_seq_one_letter_code
_entity_poly.pdbx_strand_id
1 'polypeptide(L)'
;MSTPPAGKARLLPVDSSGIARHLRSRAAHEAHFGSLPLIQGPRIGQPGPLVHEIEKSGLRGRGGGWFPTARKIHAVVESAGARRAWSAGRKPVVIANAMEGEPASSKDAVLLGHSPHLVLD
;
A
#
# COMPACT_ATOMS: atom_id res chain seq x y z
N MET A 1 -19.67 8.80 -0.04
CA MET A 1 -18.24 8.50 -0.25
C MET A 1 -17.78 9.27 -1.47
N SER A 2 -16.80 10.17 -1.35
CA SER A 2 -16.24 10.86 -2.51
C SER A 2 -15.44 9.88 -3.35
N THR A 3 -15.54 9.95 -4.67
CA THR A 3 -14.77 9.09 -5.58
C THR A 3 -13.30 9.48 -5.50
N PRO A 4 -12.37 8.55 -5.22
CA PRO A 4 -10.96 8.88 -5.09
C PRO A 4 -10.36 9.34 -6.44
N PRO A 5 -9.35 10.23 -6.43
CA PRO A 5 -8.72 10.75 -7.64
C PRO A 5 -7.95 9.66 -8.41
N ALA A 6 -7.79 9.82 -9.73
CA ALA A 6 -7.17 8.85 -10.63
C ALA A 6 -5.74 9.26 -11.08
N GLY A 7 -4.92 8.28 -11.49
CA GLY A 7 -3.62 8.51 -12.11
C GLY A 7 -2.57 9.17 -11.18
N LYS A 8 -1.61 9.90 -11.76
CA LYS A 8 -0.54 10.60 -10.98
C LYS A 8 -1.09 11.64 -10.00
N ALA A 9 -2.21 12.28 -10.36
CA ALA A 9 -2.91 13.23 -9.49
C ALA A 9 -3.41 12.58 -8.19
N ARG A 10 -3.53 11.24 -8.15
CA ARG A 10 -3.80 10.47 -6.94
C ARG A 10 -2.62 10.41 -5.98
N LEU A 11 -1.38 10.43 -6.46
CA LEU A 11 -0.20 10.29 -5.59
C LEU A 11 0.38 11.65 -5.21
N LEU A 12 0.40 12.56 -6.17
CA LEU A 12 0.98 13.91 -6.07
C LEU A 12 -0.05 14.92 -6.61
N PRO A 13 -1.07 15.27 -5.79
CA PRO A 13 -2.10 16.20 -6.23
C PRO A 13 -1.51 17.60 -6.41
N VAL A 14 -2.09 18.35 -7.35
CA VAL A 14 -1.82 19.77 -7.54
C VAL A 14 -3.10 20.57 -7.29
N ASP A 15 -2.98 21.83 -6.91
CA ASP A 15 -4.12 22.75 -6.85
C ASP A 15 -4.51 23.28 -8.24
N SER A 16 -5.53 24.15 -8.30
CA SER A 16 -6.01 24.75 -9.55
C SER A 16 -4.99 25.64 -10.25
N SER A 17 -3.93 26.06 -9.56
CA SER A 17 -2.82 26.82 -10.14
C SER A 17 -1.66 25.93 -10.61
N GLY A 18 -1.76 24.60 -10.39
CA GLY A 18 -0.72 23.64 -10.75
C GLY A 18 0.36 23.45 -9.68
N ILE A 19 0.19 24.04 -8.49
CA ILE A 19 1.17 23.90 -7.39
C ILE A 19 0.91 22.60 -6.64
N ALA A 20 1.99 21.88 -6.29
CA ALA A 20 1.91 20.62 -5.55
C ALA A 20 1.24 20.82 -4.18
N ARG A 21 0.19 20.03 -3.94
CA ARG A 21 -0.48 19.94 -2.63
C ARG A 21 0.18 18.85 -1.80
N HIS A 22 0.75 19.25 -0.66
CA HIS A 22 1.28 18.31 0.32
C HIS A 22 0.17 17.77 1.23
N LEU A 23 -0.02 16.45 1.25
CA LEU A 23 -0.97 15.72 2.11
C LEU A 23 -0.23 15.10 3.31
N ARG A 24 0.62 15.89 3.96
CA ARG A 24 1.48 15.44 5.08
C ARG A 24 0.73 15.07 6.34
N SER A 25 -0.44 15.66 6.56
CA SER A 25 -1.26 15.41 7.74
C SER A 25 -2.37 14.41 7.45
N ARG A 26 -2.75 13.62 8.45
CA ARG A 26 -3.88 12.69 8.37
C ARG A 26 -5.17 13.38 7.95
N ALA A 27 -5.45 14.56 8.50
CA ALA A 27 -6.65 15.33 8.16
C ALA A 27 -6.67 15.74 6.68
N ALA A 28 -5.54 16.20 6.13
CA ALA A 28 -5.44 16.55 4.71
C ALA A 28 -5.59 15.31 3.80
N HIS A 29 -5.00 14.18 4.22
CA HIS A 29 -5.15 12.90 3.53
C HIS A 29 -6.61 12.43 3.50
N GLU A 30 -7.29 12.39 4.65
CA GLU A 30 -8.70 11.99 4.74
C GLU A 30 -9.63 12.95 3.99
N ALA A 31 -9.34 14.26 4.00
CA ALA A 31 -10.10 15.23 3.20
C ALA A 31 -9.98 14.98 1.69
N HIS A 32 -8.88 14.38 1.23
CA HIS A 32 -8.60 14.15 -0.19
C HIS A 32 -9.00 12.75 -0.68
N PHE A 33 -8.68 11.69 0.08
CA PHE A 33 -8.98 10.30 -0.28
C PHE A 33 -10.21 9.71 0.41
N GLY A 34 -10.72 10.39 1.44
CA GLY A 34 -11.69 9.81 2.37
C GLY A 34 -11.04 8.96 3.44
N SER A 35 -11.85 8.45 4.36
CA SER A 35 -11.41 7.50 5.38
C SER A 35 -11.07 6.15 4.77
N LEU A 36 -10.13 5.42 5.39
CA LEU A 36 -9.81 4.05 5.01
C LEU A 36 -11.08 3.19 4.99
N PRO A 37 -11.36 2.48 3.88
CA PRO A 37 -12.53 1.61 3.82
C PRO A 37 -12.41 0.48 4.84
N LEU A 38 -13.50 0.22 5.57
CA LEU A 38 -13.58 -0.95 6.44
C LEU A 38 -13.70 -2.21 5.58
N ILE A 39 -12.56 -2.84 5.32
CA ILE A 39 -12.50 -4.13 4.64
C ILE A 39 -12.60 -5.23 5.70
N GLN A 40 -13.43 -6.23 5.45
CA GLN A 40 -13.49 -7.40 6.32
C GLN A 40 -12.09 -8.02 6.47
N GLY A 41 -11.63 -8.12 7.71
CA GLY A 41 -10.31 -8.65 8.02
C GLY A 41 -10.13 -10.09 7.54
N PRO A 42 -8.88 -10.52 7.26
CA PRO A 42 -8.61 -11.90 6.89
C PRO A 42 -8.99 -12.86 8.03
N ARG A 43 -9.51 -14.03 7.68
CA ARG A 43 -9.60 -15.15 8.64
C ARG A 43 -8.22 -15.74 8.84
N ILE A 44 -7.97 -16.29 10.03
CA ILE A 44 -6.70 -16.98 10.33
C ILE A 44 -6.42 -18.04 9.26
N GLY A 45 -5.22 -17.99 8.67
CA GLY A 45 -4.80 -18.94 7.65
C GLY A 45 -5.41 -18.74 6.26
N GLN A 46 -6.20 -17.69 6.02
CA GLN A 46 -6.77 -17.40 4.70
C GLN A 46 -6.38 -16.02 4.17
N PRO A 47 -6.11 -15.88 2.86
CA PRO A 47 -6.02 -14.58 2.22
C PRO A 47 -7.34 -13.82 2.40
N GLY A 48 -7.28 -12.58 2.90
CA GLY A 48 -8.45 -11.73 3.02
C GLY A 48 -8.94 -11.20 1.67
N PRO A 49 -10.15 -10.60 1.61
CA PRO A 49 -10.72 -10.07 0.37
C PRO A 49 -9.83 -9.03 -0.33
N LEU A 50 -8.97 -8.32 0.41
CA LEU A 50 -8.00 -7.39 -0.17
C LEU A 50 -7.00 -8.09 -1.11
N VAL A 51 -6.59 -9.33 -0.82
CA VAL A 51 -5.63 -10.06 -1.66
C VAL A 51 -6.22 -10.37 -3.04
N HIS A 52 -7.51 -10.67 -3.09
CA HIS A 52 -8.25 -10.88 -4.33
C HIS A 52 -8.28 -9.61 -5.21
N GLU A 53 -8.51 -8.44 -4.61
CA GLU A 53 -8.49 -7.17 -5.34
C GLU A 53 -7.08 -6.82 -5.82
N ILE A 54 -6.04 -7.13 -5.03
CA ILE A 54 -4.63 -6.99 -5.47
C ILE A 54 -4.36 -7.88 -6.69
N GLU A 55 -4.86 -9.12 -6.70
CA GLU A 55 -4.70 -10.05 -7.82
C GLU A 55 -5.40 -9.53 -9.09
N LYS A 56 -6.68 -9.14 -8.99
CA LYS A 56 -7.44 -8.56 -10.10
C LYS A 56 -6.78 -7.31 -10.70
N SER A 57 -6.16 -6.49 -9.86
CA SER A 57 -5.49 -5.27 -10.31
C SER A 57 -4.21 -5.53 -11.13
N GLY A 58 -3.67 -6.75 -11.07
CA GLY A 58 -2.38 -7.08 -11.69
C GLY A 58 -1.19 -6.37 -11.02
N LEU A 59 -1.34 -5.92 -9.77
CA LEU A 59 -0.29 -5.17 -9.07
C LEU A 59 1.00 -5.99 -8.95
N ARG A 60 2.11 -5.34 -9.34
CA ARG A 60 3.46 -5.88 -9.25
C ARG A 60 4.37 -4.98 -8.43
N GLY A 61 5.41 -5.58 -7.88
CA GLY A 61 6.41 -4.88 -7.07
C GLY A 61 7.08 -3.72 -7.84
N ARG A 62 7.19 -2.55 -7.20
CA ARG A 62 7.78 -1.34 -7.76
C ARG A 62 9.23 -1.09 -7.35
N GLY A 63 9.85 -2.04 -6.65
CA GLY A 63 11.26 -2.02 -6.21
C GLY A 63 12.23 -2.72 -7.16
N GLY A 64 11.94 -2.80 -8.47
CA GLY A 64 12.84 -3.37 -9.49
C GLY A 64 12.56 -4.82 -9.87
N GLY A 65 12.18 -5.70 -8.92
CA GLY A 65 11.95 -7.12 -9.20
C GLY A 65 10.65 -7.46 -9.95
N TRP A 66 9.72 -6.50 -10.09
CA TRP A 66 8.46 -6.63 -10.85
C TRP A 66 7.61 -7.89 -10.56
N PHE A 67 7.80 -8.48 -9.38
CA PHE A 67 7.16 -9.72 -8.96
C PHE A 67 5.66 -9.49 -8.64
N PRO A 68 4.75 -10.41 -8.99
CA PRO A 68 3.32 -10.27 -8.67
C PRO A 68 3.07 -10.15 -7.16
N THR A 69 2.44 -9.05 -6.75
CA THR A 69 2.25 -8.73 -5.33
C THR A 69 1.32 -9.73 -4.64
N ALA A 70 0.22 -10.12 -5.28
CA ALA A 70 -0.70 -11.13 -4.73
C ALA A 70 0.03 -12.45 -4.44
N ARG A 71 0.80 -12.97 -5.42
CA ARG A 71 1.59 -14.20 -5.26
C ARG A 71 2.57 -14.14 -4.08
N LYS A 72 3.21 -12.98 -3.87
CA LYS A 72 4.11 -12.76 -2.72
C LYS A 72 3.35 -12.89 -1.39
N ILE A 73 2.15 -12.33 -1.31
CA ILE A 73 1.30 -12.40 -0.11
C ILE A 73 0.83 -13.85 0.14
N HIS A 74 0.37 -14.55 -0.90
CA HIS A 74 -0.02 -15.96 -0.80
C HIS A 74 1.07 -16.83 -0.19
N ALA A 75 2.31 -16.70 -0.68
CA ALA A 75 3.45 -17.45 -0.14
C ALA A 75 3.68 -17.21 1.36
N VAL A 76 3.46 -15.98 1.85
CA VAL A 76 3.57 -15.66 3.29
C VAL A 76 2.45 -16.34 4.09
N VAL A 77 1.20 -16.28 3.60
CA VAL A 77 0.04 -16.90 4.27
C VAL A 77 0.20 -18.42 4.34
N GLU A 78 0.58 -19.05 3.23
CA GLU A 78 0.84 -20.50 3.15
C GLU A 78 1.98 -20.91 4.09
N SER A 79 3.10 -20.20 4.06
CA SER A 79 4.24 -20.50 4.92
C SER A 79 3.92 -20.31 6.41
N ALA A 80 3.12 -19.29 6.76
CA ALA A 80 2.64 -19.08 8.13
C ALA A 80 1.70 -20.22 8.57
N GLY A 81 0.82 -20.69 7.69
CA GLY A 81 -0.04 -21.85 7.92
C GLY A 81 0.76 -23.14 8.14
N ALA A 82 1.66 -23.47 7.22
CA ALA A 82 2.52 -24.65 7.30
C ALA A 82 3.35 -24.69 8.59
N ARG A 83 3.82 -23.52 9.04
CA ARG A 83 4.59 -23.39 10.29
C ARG A 83 3.73 -23.31 11.54
N ARG A 84 2.41 -23.43 11.47
CA ARG A 84 1.47 -23.23 12.59
C ARG A 84 1.72 -21.89 13.32
N ALA A 85 2.09 -20.85 12.57
CA ALA A 85 2.45 -19.55 13.13
C ALA A 85 1.28 -18.96 13.92
N TRP A 86 0.07 -19.05 13.37
CA TRP A 86 -1.14 -18.47 13.95
C TRP A 86 -1.53 -19.08 15.30
N SER A 87 -1.57 -20.41 15.39
CA SER A 87 -1.86 -21.11 16.65
C SER A 87 -0.75 -20.95 17.67
N ALA A 88 0.48 -20.67 17.23
CA ALA A 88 1.62 -20.36 18.09
C ALA A 88 1.73 -18.86 18.43
N GLY A 89 0.72 -18.05 18.12
CA GLY A 89 0.72 -16.60 18.40
C GLY A 89 1.71 -15.77 17.57
N ARG A 90 2.40 -16.37 16.60
CA ARG A 90 3.36 -15.68 15.72
C ARG A 90 2.62 -15.03 14.55
N LYS A 91 2.90 -13.74 14.32
CA LYS A 91 2.28 -12.95 13.26
C LYS A 91 3.32 -12.59 12.19
N PRO A 92 2.99 -12.69 10.89
CA PRO A 92 3.78 -12.11 9.82
C PRO A 92 4.00 -10.62 10.06
N VAL A 93 5.16 -10.16 9.60
CA VAL A 93 5.56 -8.76 9.67
C VAL A 93 5.55 -8.19 8.26
N VAL A 94 5.04 -6.97 8.12
CA VAL A 94 5.12 -6.17 6.89
C VAL A 94 6.20 -5.13 7.07
N ILE A 95 7.10 -5.04 6.09
CA ILE A 95 8.15 -4.03 6.05
C ILE A 95 7.91 -3.18 4.80
N ALA A 96 7.64 -1.89 5.00
CA ALA A 96 7.61 -0.91 3.93
C ALA A 96 9.05 -0.49 3.63
N ASN A 97 9.58 -0.90 2.47
CA ASN A 97 10.92 -0.51 2.05
C ASN A 97 10.87 0.89 1.40
N ALA A 98 11.51 1.87 2.05
CA ALA A 98 11.68 3.23 1.55
C ALA A 98 13.11 3.51 1.06
N MET A 99 13.96 2.48 0.97
CA MET A 99 15.32 2.62 0.46
C MET A 99 15.32 2.63 -1.07
N GLU A 100 15.88 3.70 -1.64
CA GLU A 100 16.14 3.82 -3.06
C GLU A 100 17.62 3.54 -3.33
N GLY A 101 17.90 2.49 -4.10
CA GLY A 101 19.27 2.11 -4.50
C GLY A 101 19.70 2.69 -5.86
N GLU A 102 18.76 3.24 -6.62
CA GLU A 102 19.02 3.81 -7.95
C GLU A 102 19.32 5.31 -7.82
N PRO A 103 20.51 5.81 -8.22
CA PRO A 103 20.94 7.18 -7.97
C PRO A 103 20.01 8.27 -8.53
N ALA A 104 19.28 7.97 -9.61
CA ALA A 104 18.35 8.90 -10.25
C ALA A 104 16.89 8.75 -9.77
N SER A 105 16.60 7.79 -8.88
CA SER A 105 15.26 7.58 -8.33
C SER A 105 15.11 8.36 -7.02
N SER A 106 14.04 9.14 -6.91
CA SER A 106 13.61 9.79 -5.66
C SER A 106 12.12 9.56 -5.37
N LYS A 107 11.52 8.52 -5.98
CA LYS A 107 10.06 8.31 -5.99
C LYS A 107 9.50 8.04 -4.59
N ASP A 108 10.22 7.28 -3.76
CA ASP A 108 9.81 6.87 -2.43
C ASP A 108 10.00 8.05 -1.46
N ALA A 109 11.13 8.76 -1.57
CA ALA A 109 11.38 10.00 -0.85
C ALA A 109 10.35 11.09 -1.17
N VAL A 110 10.01 11.27 -2.46
CA VAL A 110 8.98 12.21 -2.91
C VAL A 110 7.62 11.80 -2.36
N LEU A 111 7.21 10.53 -2.49
CA LEU A 111 5.91 10.08 -1.99
C LEU A 111 5.79 10.25 -0.48
N LEU A 112 6.81 9.85 0.30
CA LEU A 112 6.81 9.98 1.75
C LEU A 112 6.86 11.44 2.21
N GLY A 113 7.58 12.30 1.48
CA GLY A 113 7.62 13.73 1.77
C GLY A 113 6.32 14.48 1.46
N HIS A 114 5.53 13.99 0.49
CA HIS A 114 4.29 14.66 0.07
C HIS A 114 3.04 14.07 0.70
N SER A 115 2.95 12.74 0.77
CA SER A 115 1.73 12.01 1.11
C SER A 115 2.05 10.77 1.97
N PRO A 116 2.66 10.92 3.16
CA PRO A 116 3.08 9.79 4.00
C PRO A 116 1.92 8.88 4.40
N HIS A 117 0.72 9.43 4.60
CA HIS A 117 -0.45 8.65 4.98
C HIS A 117 -0.94 7.69 3.88
N LEU A 118 -0.63 7.92 2.60
CA LEU A 118 -0.89 6.94 1.54
C LEU A 118 -0.06 5.64 1.68
N VAL A 119 1.05 5.69 2.41
CA VAL A 119 1.92 4.53 2.65
C VAL A 119 1.54 3.81 3.96
N LEU A 120 0.95 4.54 4.91
CA LEU A 120 0.57 4.01 6.22
C LEU A 120 -0.80 3.33 6.22
N ASP A 121 -1.70 3.76 5.34
CA ASP A 121 -3.00 3.15 5.07
C ASP A 121 -2.88 1.74 4.45
#